data_AF-A0A0F9CTI1-F1
#
_entry.id   AF-A0A0F9CTI1-F1
#
_cell.length_a   1.000
_cell.length_b   1.000
_cell.length_c   1.000
_cell.angle_alpha   90.00
_cell.angle_beta   90.00
_cell.angle_gamma   90.00
#
_symmetry.space_group_name_H-M   'P 1'
#
loop_
_entity.id
_entity.type
_entity.pdbx_description
1 polymer ?
#
loop_
_entity_poly.entity_id
_entity_poly.type
_entity_poly.pdbx_seq_one_letter_code
_entity_poly.pdbx_strand_id
1 'polypeptide(L)' 'MIYKVFQICERYNIELQASLERIMRCGCGLCGLCSIDPLGLLVCKDGPVFSSKDLRRMEDFGKYRRNFTGKKILIN' A
#
# COMPACT_ATOMS: atom_id res chain seq x y z
N MET A 1 3.73 2.93 10.15
CA MET A 1 3.19 4.25 10.58
C MET A 1 1.80 4.52 9.98
N ILE A 2 1.67 4.75 8.66
CA ILE A 2 0.39 5.14 8.03
C ILE A 2 -0.77 4.17 8.31
N TYR A 3 -0.51 2.87 8.41
CA TYR A 3 -1.56 1.91 8.79
C TYR A 3 -2.23 2.25 10.12
N LYS A 4 -1.47 2.67 11.14
CA LYS A 4 -2.02 3.08 12.43
C LYS A 4 -2.83 4.37 12.34
N VAL A 5 -2.39 5.31 11.51
CA VAL A 5 -3.13 6.56 11.24
C VAL A 5 -4.46 6.23 10.56
N PHE A 6 -4.46 5.38 9.54
CA PHE A 6 -5.67 4.89 8.89
C PHE A 6 -6.63 4.25 9.90
N GLN A 7 -6.16 3.39 10.81
CA GLN A 7 -7.01 2.80 11.86
C GLN A 7 -7.65 3.85 12.78
N ILE A 8 -6.94 4.94 13.09
CA ILE A 8 -7.49 6.05 13.89
C ILE A 8 -8.55 6.79 13.07
N CYS A 9 -8.26 7.13 11.81
CA CYS A 9 -9.19 7.79 10.90
C CYS A 9 -10.49 6.98 10.73
N GLU A 10 -10.40 5.65 10.53
CA GLU A 10 -11.57 4.78 10.44
C GLU A 10 -12.40 4.79 11.73
N ARG A 11 -11.74 4.78 12.90
CA ARG A 11 -12.43 4.81 14.20
C ARG A 11 -13.26 6.09 14.39
N TYR A 12 -12.75 7.22 13.93
CA TYR A 12 -13.40 8.53 14.09
C TYR A 12 -14.19 8.95 12.83
N ASN A 13 -14.35 8.07 11.85
CA ASN A 13 -15.02 8.33 10.58
C ASN A 13 -14.48 9.58 9.84
N ILE A 14 -13.15 9.70 9.81
CA ILE A 14 -12.42 10.77 9.11
C ILE A 14 -11.88 10.20 7.80
N GLU A 15 -12.22 10.82 6.67
CA GLU A 15 -11.66 10.43 5.37
C GLU A 15 -10.16 10.76 5.29
N LEU A 16 -9.38 9.85 4.71
CA LEU A 16 -7.93 9.93 4.61
C LEU A 16 -7.50 9.70 3.15
N GLN A 17 -6.49 10.46 2.73
CA GLN A 17 -5.66 10.10 1.59
C GLN A 17 -4.25 9.80 2.10
N ALA A 18 -3.66 8.71 1.62
CA ALA A 18 -2.35 8.27 2.05
C ALA A 18 -1.43 8.04 0.87
N SER A 19 -0.26 8.70 0.89
CA SER A 19 0.86 8.34 0.01
C SER A 19 1.48 7.04 0.53
N LEU A 20 1.41 5.97 -0.26
CA LEU A 20 1.98 4.68 0.09
C LEU A 20 3.40 4.55 -0.43
N GLU A 21 4.27 4.01 0.41
CA GLU A 21 5.64 3.68 0.06
C GLU A 21 5.78 2.17 -0.13
N ARG A 22 6.37 1.77 -1.25
CA ARG A 22 6.77 0.37 -1.53
C ARG A 22 8.10 0.37 -2.25
N ILE A 23 8.76 -0.79 -2.28
CA ILE A 23 9.99 -0.94 -3.06
C ILE A 23 9.66 -0.78 -4.54
N MET A 24 10.17 0.30 -5.12
CA MET A 24 10.09 0.57 -6.55
C MET A 24 11.42 0.21 -7.19
N ARG A 25 11.43 -0.81 -8.04
CA ARG A 25 12.63 -1.18 -8.82
C ARG A 25 12.70 -0.41 -10.13
N CYS A 26 11.63 -0.49 -10.92
CA CYS A 26 11.57 0.17 -12.24
C CYS A 26 10.95 1.57 -12.21
N GLY A 27 10.03 1.87 -11.27
CA GLY A 27 9.30 3.14 -11.22
C GLY A 27 8.32 3.40 -12.38
N CYS A 28 8.24 2.54 -13.39
CA CYS A 28 7.43 2.74 -14.61
C CYS A 28 6.42 1.63 -14.88
N GLY A 29 6.10 0.80 -13.87
CA GLY A 29 5.07 -0.24 -13.97
C GLY A 29 5.49 -1.57 -14.60
N LEU A 30 6.77 -1.77 -14.93
CA LEU A 30 7.26 -3.00 -15.57
C LEU A 30 7.49 -4.17 -14.61
N CYS A 31 8.02 -3.90 -13.41
CA CYS A 31 8.52 -4.97 -12.52
C CYS A 31 7.48 -5.53 -11.55
N GLY A 32 6.35 -4.86 -11.33
CA GLY A 32 5.31 -5.27 -10.36
C GLY A 32 5.72 -5.27 -8.88
N LEU A 33 6.95 -4.92 -8.51
CA LEU A 33 7.44 -5.02 -7.12
C LEU A 33 6.65 -4.14 -6.14
N CYS A 34 6.13 -3.02 -6.63
CA CYS A 34 5.27 -2.10 -5.88
C CYS A 34 3.77 -2.43 -5.99
N SER A 35 3.39 -3.67 -6.34
CA SER A 35 1.99 -4.08 -6.44
C SER A 35 1.31 -4.09 -5.07
N ILE A 36 0.01 -3.82 -5.06
CA ILE A 36 -0.91 -3.86 -3.91
C ILE A 36 -1.80 -5.10 -4.06
N ASP A 37 -1.84 -5.94 -3.03
CA ASP A 37 -2.61 -7.18 -3.05
C ASP A 37 -3.98 -7.01 -2.37
N PRO A 38 -5.05 -7.64 -2.90
CA PRO A 38 -5.11 -8.43 -4.13
C PRO A 38 -5.38 -7.58 -5.39
N LEU A 39 -5.46 -6.25 -5.26
CA LEU A 39 -5.97 -5.36 -6.30
C LEU A 39 -5.11 -5.27 -7.57
N GLY A 40 -3.84 -5.64 -7.50
CA GLY A 40 -2.89 -5.56 -8.61
C GLY A 40 -2.42 -4.13 -8.95
N LEU A 41 -2.92 -3.12 -8.23
CA LEU A 41 -2.54 -1.72 -8.41
C LEU A 41 -1.04 -1.53 -8.11
N LEU A 42 -0.37 -0.73 -8.91
CA LEU A 42 1.06 -0.44 -8.80
C LEU A 42 1.25 0.96 -8.21
N VAL A 43 1.92 1.07 -7.06
CA VAL A 43 2.15 2.38 -6.42
C VAL A 43 2.84 3.37 -7.37
N CYS A 44 3.76 2.92 -8.22
CA CYS A 44 4.47 3.78 -9.17
C CYS A 44 3.64 4.25 -10.38
N LYS A 45 2.46 3.66 -10.64
CA LYS A 45 1.63 3.96 -11.83
C LYS A 45 0.23 4.41 -11.46
N ASP A 46 -0.41 3.69 -10.54
CA ASP A 46 -1.78 3.94 -10.08
C ASP A 46 -1.82 4.77 -8.78
N GLY A 47 -0.68 4.89 -8.10
CA GLY A 47 -0.50 5.69 -6.89
C GLY A 47 0.30 6.97 -7.13
N PRO A 48 1.09 7.45 -6.14
CA PRO A 48 1.33 6.85 -4.82
C PRO A 48 0.22 7.15 -3.80
N VAL A 49 -0.70 8.07 -4.10
CA VAL A 49 -1.76 8.50 -3.18
C VAL A 49 -3.03 7.68 -3.37
N PHE A 50 -3.54 7.09 -2.29
CA PHE A 50 -4.74 6.25 -2.28
C PHE A 50 -5.76 6.76 -1.26
N SER A 51 -7.05 6.57 -1.55
CA SER A 51 -8.16 6.99 -0.67
C SER A 51 -8.49 5.96 0.42
N SER A 52 -9.25 6.35 1.46
CA SER A 52 -9.78 5.39 2.44
C SER A 52 -10.54 4.24 1.79
N LYS A 53 -11.28 4.49 0.69
CA LYS A 53 -11.97 3.45 -0.08
C LYS A 53 -11.00 2.43 -0.67
N ASP A 54 -9.88 2.88 -1.20
CA ASP A 54 -8.85 1.99 -1.76
C ASP A 54 -8.16 1.21 -0.64
N LEU A 55 -7.76 1.90 0.44
CA LEU A 55 -7.07 1.32 1.60
C LEU A 55 -7.89 0.22 2.27
N ARG A 56 -9.22 0.38 2.38
CA ARG A 56 -10.14 -0.66 2.90
C ARG A 56 -10.11 -1.96 2.09
N ARG A 57 -9.75 -1.89 0.81
CA ARG A 57 -9.72 -3.04 -0.11
C ARG A 57 -8.34 -3.70 -0.19
N MET A 58 -7.30 -3.11 0.42
CA MET A 58 -5.95 -3.64 0.42
C MET A 58 -5.79 -4.66 1.54
N GLU A 59 -5.54 -5.92 1.20
CA GLU A 59 -5.38 -6.96 2.21
C GLU A 59 -3.99 -7.01 2.81
N ASP A 60 -3.00 -6.46 2.10
CA ASP A 60 -1.60 -6.45 2.51
C ASP A 60 -1.20 -5.23 3.34
N PHE A 61 -2.03 -4.18 3.32
CA PHE A 61 -1.76 -2.92 4.00
C PHE A 61 -1.64 -3.12 5.51
N GLY A 62 -0.45 -2.83 6.04
CA GLY A 62 -0.14 -3.04 7.46
C GLY A 62 0.11 -4.50 7.88
N LYS A 63 0.07 -5.47 6.96
CA LYS A 63 0.29 -6.90 7.28
C LYS A 63 1.65 -7.41 6.80
N TYR A 64 2.02 -7.10 5.57
CA TYR A 64 3.31 -7.51 5.00
C TYR A 64 3.81 -6.52 3.97
N ARG A 65 5.11 -6.58 3.70
CA ARG A 65 5.78 -5.85 2.61
C ARG A 65 6.57 -6.81 1.73
N ARG A 66 6.91 -6.39 0.53
CA ARG A 66 7.88 -7.10 -0.32
C ARG A 66 9.29 -6.58 -0.05
N ASN A 67 10.28 -7.45 -0.05
CA ASN A 67 11.70 -7.06 -0.06
C ASN A 67 12.21 -6.82 -1.50
N PHE A 68 13.49 -6.50 -1.67
CA PHE A 68 14.08 -6.24 -2.99
C PHE A 68 14.01 -7.41 -3.98
N THR A 69 13.80 -8.65 -3.51
CA THR A 69 13.61 -9.84 -4.35
C THR A 69 12.14 -10.18 -4.61
N GLY A 70 11.19 -9.40 -4.07
CA GLY A 70 9.75 -9.65 -4.20
C GLY A 70 9.16 -10.60 -3.16
N LYS A 71 9.98 -11.15 -2.25
CA LYS A 71 9.50 -12.01 -1.16
C LYS A 71 8.66 -11.21 -0.16
N LYS A 72 7.50 -11.74 0.21
CA LYS A 72 6.63 -11.19 1.26
C LYS A 72 7.28 -11.39 2.64
N ILE A 73 7.36 -10.31 3.41
CA ILE A 73 7.88 -10.26 4.78
C ILE A 73 6.80 -9.62 5.65
N LEU A 74 6.40 -10.32 6.72
CA LEU A 74 5.42 -9.81 7.68
C LEU A 74 5.93 -8.54 8.36
N ILE A 75 5.01 -7.61 8.59
CA ILE A 75 5.27 -6.39 9.36
C ILE A 75 4.79 -6.69 10.78
N ASN A 76 5.71 -6.64 11.74
CA ASN A 76 5.41 -6.78 13.16
C ASN A 76 4.72 -5.52 13.72
#